data_AF-A0A1Y0BG34-F1
#
_entry.id   AF-A0A1Y0BG34-F1
#
_cell.length_a   1.000
_cell.length_b   1.000
_cell.length_c   1.000
_cell.angle_alpha   90.00
_cell.angle_beta   90.00
_cell.angle_gamma   90.00
#
_symmetry.space_group_name_H-M   'P 1'
#
loop_
_entity.id
_entity.type
_entity.pdbx_description
1 polymer ?
#
loop_
_entity_poly.entity_id
_entity_poly.type
_entity_poly.pdbx_seq_one_letter_code
_entity_poly.pdbx_strand_id
1 'polypeptide(L)' 'MGHPLGASGARLALSAMRQLERTGGRYALVSLCIGLGQGIACIIERLD' A
#
# COMPACT_ATOMS: atom_id res chain seq x y z
N MET A 1 -7.16 3.28 13.54
CA MET A 1 -5.99 2.97 12.69
C MET A 1 -4.82 3.81 13.16
N GLY A 2 -3.78 3.21 13.72
CA GLY A 2 -2.56 3.91 14.16
C GLY A 2 -1.42 3.80 13.14
N HIS A 3 -0.23 4.24 13.54
CA HIS A 3 1.00 4.13 12.75
C HIS A 3 2.05 3.29 13.49
N PRO A 4 1.85 1.95 13.61
CA PRO A 4 2.91 1.08 14.10
C PRO A 4 4.06 1.09 13.10
N LEU A 5 5.22 1.56 13.54
CA LEU A 5 6.42 1.64 12.72
C LEU A 5 6.77 0.24 12.19
N GLY A 6 7.16 0.14 10.93
CA GLY A 6 7.43 -1.12 10.23
C GLY A 6 6.19 -1.88 9.74
N ALA A 7 5.09 -1.93 10.51
CA ALA A 7 3.88 -2.66 10.10
C ALA A 7 2.93 -1.84 9.21
N SER A 8 3.01 -0.50 9.26
CA SER A 8 2.10 0.40 8.53
C SER A 8 2.16 0.24 7.01
N GLY A 9 3.34 -0.03 6.45
CA GLY A 9 3.52 -0.27 5.01
C GLY A 9 2.82 -1.53 4.53
N ALA A 10 3.07 -2.66 5.21
CA ALA A 10 2.41 -3.93 4.90
C ALA A 10 0.88 -3.83 5.06
N ARG A 11 0.41 -3.13 6.09
CA ARG A 11 -1.01 -2.87 6.29
C ARG A 11 -1.63 -2.12 5.11
N LEU A 12 -0.98 -1.05 4.63
CA LEU A 12 -1.48 -0.27 3.50
C LEU A 12 -1.46 -1.08 2.20
N ALA A 13 -0.38 -1.81 1.93
CA ALA A 13 -0.28 -2.68 0.76
C ALA A 13 -1.37 -3.75 0.75
N LEU A 14 -1.59 -4.44 1.87
CA LEU A 14 -2.63 -5.46 2.00
C LEU A 14 -4.05 -4.88 1.85
N SER A 15 -4.29 -3.70 2.41
CA SER A 15 -5.56 -2.99 2.20
C SER A 15 -5.78 -2.63 0.73
N ALA A 16 -4.74 -2.17 0.04
CA ALA A 16 -4.81 -1.85 -1.39
C ALA A 16 -5.10 -3.10 -2.24
N MET A 17 -4.38 -4.21 -2.00
CA MET A 17 -4.60 -5.49 -2.69
C MET A 17 -6.04 -5.99 -2.53
N ARG A 18 -6.55 -6.03 -1.30
CA ARG A 18 -7.95 -6.43 -1.03
C ARG A 18 -8.97 -5.52 -1.70
N GLN A 19 -8.65 -4.23 -1.85
CA GLN A 19 -9.51 -3.29 -2.55
C GLN A 19 -9.49 -3.51 -4.07
N LEU A 20 -8.33 -3.85 -4.65
CA LEU A 20 -8.26 -4.25 -6.06
C LEU A 20 -9.09 -5.51 -6.31
N GLU A 21 -8.97 -6.53 -5.46
CA GLU A 21 -9.79 -7.76 -5.54
C GLU A 21 -11.29 -7.45 -5.46
N ARG A 22 -11.71 -6.62 -4.50
CA ARG A 22 -13.13 -6.27 -4.31
C ARG A 22 -13.74 -5.45 -5.46
N THR A 23 -12.94 -4.61 -6.12
CA THR A 23 -13.45 -3.64 -7.10
C THR A 23 -13.22 -4.04 -8.55
N GLY A 24 -12.42 -5.08 -8.82
CA GLY A 24 -12.02 -5.39 -10.19
C GLY A 24 -10.98 -4.40 -10.77
N GLY A 25 -10.42 -3.48 -9.98
CA GLY A 25 -9.38 -2.53 -10.41
C GLY A 25 -8.00 -3.16 -10.67
N ARG A 26 -7.30 -2.76 -11.74
CA ARG A 26 -6.05 -3.43 -12.17
C ARG A 26 -4.80 -3.04 -11.38
N TYR A 27 -4.64 -1.75 -11.09
CA TYR A 27 -3.43 -1.20 -10.46
C TYR A 27 -3.78 -0.40 -9.20
N ALA A 28 -2.93 -0.50 -8.17
CA ALA A 28 -2.91 0.39 -7.02
C ALA A 28 -1.54 1.03 -6.84
N LEU A 29 -1.54 2.30 -6.43
CA LEU A 29 -0.35 3.00 -5.94
C LEU A 29 -0.38 3.05 -4.42
N VAL A 30 0.71 2.61 -3.80
CA VAL A 30 0.95 2.76 -2.36
C VAL A 30 2.15 3.67 -2.19
N SER A 31 2.02 4.70 -1.36
CA SER A 31 3.11 5.64 -1.05
C SER A 31 3.13 5.96 0.44
N LEU A 32 4.33 6.07 1.02
CA LEU A 32 4.54 6.41 2.42
C LEU A 32 5.71 7.40 2.58
N CYS A 33 5.54 8.33 3.51
CA CYS A 33 6.68 9.08 4.05
C CYS A 33 7.47 8.22 5.05
N ILE A 34 8.76 8.49 5.14
CA ILE A 34 9.69 7.88 6.10
C ILE A 34 10.40 9.06 6.80
N GLY A 35 10.79 8.86 8.06
CA GLY A 35 11.58 9.86 8.80
C GLY A 35 12.85 10.29 8.06
N LEU A 36 13.43 11.42 8.46
CA LEU A 36 14.64 11.99 7.83
C LEU A 36 14.42 12.42 6.36
N GLY A 37 13.18 12.80 6.00
CA GLY A 37 12.86 13.34 4.68
C GLY A 37 12.87 12.30 3.55
N GLN A 38 12.66 11.02 3.88
CA GLN A 38 12.66 9.93 2.92
C GLN A 38 11.23 9.54 2.51
N GLY A 39 11.08 8.77 1.43
CA GLY A 39 9.79 8.26 0.99
C GLY A 39 9.94 6.99 0.16
N ILE A 40 8.87 6.21 0.11
CA ILE A 40 8.79 5.00 -0.72
C ILE A 40 7.45 4.97 -1.46
N ALA A 41 7.49 4.50 -2.70
CA ALA A 41 6.31 4.26 -3.52
C ALA A 41 6.39 2.89 -4.18
N CYS A 42 5.24 2.24 -4.36
CA CYS A 42 5.10 0.93 -4.97
C CYS A 42 3.81 0.87 -5.80
N ILE A 43 3.90 0.27 -6.98
CA ILE A 43 2.74 -0.10 -7.80
C ILE A 43 2.45 -1.59 -7.57
N ILE A 44 1.18 -1.90 -7.34
CA ILE A 44 0.67 -3.26 -7.21
C ILE A 44 -0.28 -3.51 -8.38
N GLU A 45 -0.03 -4.57 -9.15
CA GLU A 45 -0.94 -5.10 -10.16
C GLU A 45 -1.71 -6.28 -9.57
N ARG A 46 -3.04 -6.30 -9.72
CA ARG A 46 -3.83 -7.47 -9.37
C ARG A 46 -3.63 -8.54 -10.43
N LEU A 47 -3.38 -9.77 -10.01
CA LEU A 47 -3.42 -10.94 -10.88
C LEU A 47 -4.87 -11.31 -11.20
N ASP A 48 -5.11 -11.74 -12.42
CA ASP A 48 -6.43 -12.22 -12.87
C ASP A 48 -6.70 -13.66 -12.38
#